data_AF-A0A7R9ZC74-F1
#
_entry.id   AF-A0A7R9ZC74-F1
#
_cell.length_a   1.000
_cell.length_b   1.000
_cell.length_c   1.000
_cell.angle_alpha   90.00
_cell.angle_beta   90.00
_cell.angle_gamma   90.00
#
_symmetry.space_group_name_H-M   'P 1'
#
loop_
_entity.id
_entity.type
_entity.pdbx_description
1 polymer ?
#
loop_
_entity_poly.entity_id
_entity_poly.type
_entity_poly.pdbx_seq_one_letter_code
_entity_poly.pdbx_strand_id
1 'polypeptide(L)'
;HELTPSQRLRYDFFKDERDFVFDMCNVAEDLRFKEPPERKKLAPGLMADLKVPRTCYVPMCNSSNTWQRVSRTVPADTRVFNTKERCPVIMHFVTKRGETLISRGGRVNDPSLDVAEYLHLQYEVPDESTTTKP
;
A
#
# COMPACT_ATOMS: atom_id res chain seq x y z
N HIS A 1 24.50 9.60 7.62
CA HIS A 1 23.81 9.65 8.91
C HIS A 1 22.92 8.43 9.03
N GLU A 2 22.92 7.78 10.18
CA GLU A 2 22.06 6.64 10.47
C GLU A 2 20.66 7.13 10.90
N LEU A 3 19.59 6.51 10.39
CA LEU A 3 18.21 6.84 10.73
C LEU A 3 17.88 6.34 12.14
N THR A 4 17.14 7.11 12.93
CA THR A 4 16.57 6.62 14.19
C THR A 4 15.58 5.48 13.91
N PRO A 5 15.23 4.63 14.90
CA PRO A 5 14.30 3.54 14.69
C PRO A 5 12.94 3.99 14.12
N SER A 6 12.42 5.13 14.59
CA SER A 6 11.16 5.72 14.11
C SER A 6 11.27 6.19 12.66
N GLN A 7 12.37 6.87 12.31
CA GLN A 7 12.68 7.28 10.95
C GLN A 7 12.84 6.09 10.01
N ARG A 8 13.48 5.01 10.46
CA ARG A 8 13.67 3.78 9.69
C ARG A 8 12.35 3.08 9.41
N LEU A 9 11.48 2.92 10.41
CA LEU A 9 10.14 2.33 10.22
C LEU A 9 9.31 3.12 9.22
N ARG A 10 9.34 4.46 9.31
CA ARG A 10 8.67 5.34 8.36
C ARG A 10 9.24 5.21 6.94
N TYR A 11 10.56 5.17 6.84
CA TYR A 11 11.25 4.96 5.56
C TYR A 11 10.85 3.63 4.93
N ASP A 12 10.89 2.54 5.71
CA ASP A 12 10.54 1.21 5.24
C ASP A 12 9.07 1.16 4.77
N PHE A 13 8.15 1.80 5.52
CA PHE A 13 6.75 1.92 5.11
C PHE A 13 6.59 2.61 3.75
N PHE A 14 7.16 3.81 3.57
CA PHE A 14 7.02 4.53 2.30
C PHE A 14 7.76 3.87 1.14
N LYS A 15 8.87 3.19 1.43
CA LYS A 15 9.58 2.39 0.44
C LYS A 15 8.71 1.21 -0.01
N ASP A 16 8.13 0.46 0.92
CA ASP A 16 7.25 -0.66 0.62
C ASP A 16 6.00 -0.20 -0.15
N GLU A 17 5.39 0.92 0.23
CA GLU A 17 4.26 1.52 -0.50
C GLU A 17 4.66 1.89 -1.94
N ARG A 18 5.80 2.57 -2.12
CA ARG A 18 6.31 2.93 -3.45
C ARG A 18 6.58 1.69 -4.29
N ASP A 19 7.25 0.69 -3.73
CA ASP A 19 7.60 -0.54 -4.43
C ASP A 19 6.33 -1.33 -4.82
N PHE A 20 5.31 -1.36 -3.95
CA PHE A 20 3.99 -1.93 -4.26
C PHE A 20 3.30 -1.21 -5.42
N VAL A 21 3.28 0.13 -5.42
CA VAL A 21 2.70 0.92 -6.52
C VAL A 21 3.46 0.71 -7.82
N PHE A 22 4.78 0.63 -7.77
CA PHE A 22 5.62 0.33 -8.92
C PHE A 22 5.30 -1.05 -9.51
N ASP A 23 5.18 -2.08 -8.66
CA ASP A 23 4.83 -3.43 -9.08
C ASP A 23 3.42 -3.49 -9.68
N MET A 24 2.45 -2.73 -9.15
CA MET A 24 1.13 -2.58 -9.77
C MET A 24 1.24 -1.98 -11.17
N CYS A 25 2.04 -0.92 -11.35
CA CYS A 25 2.25 -0.34 -12.68
C CYS A 25 2.93 -1.33 -13.64
N ASN A 26 3.85 -2.16 -13.16
CA ASN A 26 4.51 -3.19 -13.97
C ASN A 26 3.53 -4.22 -14.51
N VAL A 27 2.49 -4.61 -13.76
CA VAL A 27 1.43 -5.50 -14.30
C VAL A 27 0.82 -4.93 -15.59
N ALA A 28 0.55 -3.63 -15.62
CA ALA A 28 0.00 -2.96 -16.81
C ALA A 28 1.05 -2.86 -17.95
N GLU A 29 2.29 -2.56 -17.61
CA GLU A 29 3.39 -2.45 -18.59
C GLU A 29 3.79 -3.80 -19.20
N ASP A 30 3.79 -4.89 -18.43
CA ASP A 30 4.08 -6.25 -18.90
C ASP A 30 3.04 -6.73 -19.92
N LEU A 31 1.78 -6.33 -19.74
CA LEU A 31 0.68 -6.63 -20.65
C LEU A 31 0.71 -5.73 -21.90
N ARG A 32 1.37 -4.57 -21.87
CA ARG A 32 1.38 -3.58 -22.96
C ARG A 32 1.85 -4.17 -24.28
N PHE A 33 2.87 -5.02 -24.23
CA PHE A 33 3.50 -5.61 -25.40
C PHE A 33 2.92 -6.97 -25.82
N LYS A 34 1.85 -7.43 -25.14
CA LYS A 34 1.17 -8.68 -25.47
C LYS A 34 0.01 -8.42 -26.42
N GLU A 35 -0.38 -9.44 -27.19
CA GLU A 35 -1.56 -9.33 -28.03
C GLU A 35 -2.85 -9.34 -27.18
N PRO A 36 -3.93 -8.64 -27.59
CA PRO A 36 -5.14 -8.51 -26.79
C PRO A 36 -5.72 -9.83 -26.22
N PRO A 37 -5.74 -10.96 -26.96
CA PRO A 37 -6.21 -12.24 -26.42
C PRO A 37 -5.29 -12.82 -25.33
N GLU A 38 -3.99 -12.58 -25.42
CA GLU A 38 -3.00 -13.07 -24.45
C GLU A 38 -3.09 -12.28 -23.15
N ARG A 39 -3.31 -10.97 -23.23
CA ARG A 39 -3.41 -10.09 -22.06
C ARG A 39 -4.43 -10.60 -21.05
N LYS A 40 -5.61 -11.01 -21.53
CA LYS A 40 -6.70 -11.52 -20.68
C LYS A 40 -6.34 -12.84 -19.98
N LYS A 41 -5.49 -13.66 -20.61
CA LYS A 41 -5.03 -14.94 -20.04
C LYS A 41 -3.93 -14.72 -19.00
N LEU A 42 -3.02 -13.77 -19.23
CA LEU A 42 -1.86 -13.52 -18.38
C LEU A 42 -2.19 -12.67 -17.14
N ALA A 43 -3.11 -11.71 -17.25
CA ALA A 43 -3.36 -10.73 -16.20
C ALA A 43 -3.70 -11.34 -14.82
N PRO A 44 -4.55 -12.39 -14.71
CA PRO A 44 -4.77 -13.04 -13.42
C PRO A 44 -3.51 -13.68 -12.82
N GLY A 45 -2.59 -14.19 -13.64
CA GLY A 45 -1.31 -14.73 -13.16
C GLY A 45 -0.44 -13.62 -12.57
N LEU A 46 -0.25 -12.53 -13.31
CA LEU A 46 0.53 -11.38 -12.84
C LEU A 46 -0.04 -10.77 -11.54
N MET A 47 -1.37 -10.70 -11.42
CA MET A 47 -2.02 -10.22 -10.20
C MET A 47 -1.93 -11.20 -9.03
N ALA A 48 -1.76 -12.49 -9.28
CA ALA A 48 -1.51 -13.48 -8.24
C ALA A 48 -0.06 -13.40 -7.72
N ASP A 49 0.87 -13.06 -8.60
CA ASP A 49 2.30 -12.91 -8.27
C ASP A 49 2.65 -11.55 -7.63
N LEU A 50 1.73 -10.57 -7.72
CA LEU A 50 1.88 -9.26 -7.10
C LEU A 50 2.08 -9.38 -5.57
N LYS A 51 3.23 -8.93 -5.08
CA LYS A 51 3.55 -8.97 -3.66
C LYS A 51 2.87 -7.82 -2.94
N VAL A 52 2.01 -8.15 -1.98
CA VAL A 52 1.38 -7.17 -1.08
C VAL A 52 2.25 -7.03 0.17
N PRO A 53 2.84 -5.85 0.45
CA PRO A 53 3.55 -5.61 1.68
C PRO A 53 2.69 -5.83 2.93
N ARG A 54 3.34 -5.98 4.09
CA ARG A 54 2.63 -6.13 5.37
C ARG A 54 1.67 -4.97 5.61
N THR A 55 2.13 -3.76 5.29
CA THR A 55 1.42 -2.50 5.48
C THR A 55 1.55 -1.64 4.22
N CYS A 56 0.49 -1.61 3.43
CA CYS A 56 0.32 -0.71 2.30
C CYS A 56 -1.15 -0.37 2.13
N TYR A 57 -1.45 0.69 1.39
CA TYR A 57 -2.81 1.09 1.05
C TYR A 57 -2.95 1.30 -0.46
N VAL A 58 -4.14 1.69 -0.92
CA VAL A 58 -4.33 2.00 -2.35
C VAL A 58 -3.97 3.47 -2.56
N PRO A 59 -3.04 3.81 -3.47
CA PRO A 59 -2.47 5.17 -3.61
C PRO A 59 -3.46 6.24 -4.11
N MET A 60 -4.72 5.89 -4.35
CA MET A 60 -5.79 6.83 -4.73
C MET A 60 -6.54 7.42 -3.54
N CYS A 61 -6.14 7.10 -2.30
CA CYS A 61 -6.74 7.64 -1.09
C CYS A 61 -6.12 9.00 -0.71
N ASN A 62 -6.97 9.96 -0.35
CA ASN A 62 -6.56 11.19 0.33
C ASN A 62 -6.14 10.86 1.78
N SER A 63 -5.31 11.70 2.39
CA SER A 63 -4.88 11.55 3.78
C SER A 63 -6.05 11.54 4.77
N SER A 64 -7.15 12.23 4.44
CA SER A 64 -8.40 12.26 5.20
C SER A 64 -9.36 11.11 4.90
N ASN A 65 -9.00 10.18 4.01
CA ASN A 65 -9.80 8.97 3.82
C ASN A 65 -9.50 7.98 4.92
N THR A 66 -10.52 7.18 5.28
CA THR A 66 -10.36 6.08 6.22
C THR A 66 -9.22 5.16 5.81
N TRP A 67 -8.36 4.84 6.75
CA TRP A 67 -7.28 3.87 6.56
C TRP A 67 -7.84 2.51 6.15
N GLN A 68 -7.36 2.01 5.01
CA GLN A 68 -7.74 0.72 4.45
C GLN A 68 -6.51 -0.03 3.99
N ARG A 69 -5.94 -0.85 4.86
CA ARG A 69 -4.77 -1.64 4.51
C ARG A 69 -5.12 -2.72 3.51
N VAL A 70 -4.34 -2.82 2.44
CA VAL A 70 -4.47 -3.91 1.48
C VAL A 70 -4.05 -5.22 2.15
N SER A 71 -4.89 -6.25 2.02
CA SER A 71 -4.63 -7.58 2.57
C SER A 71 -4.25 -8.60 1.51
N ARG A 72 -4.86 -8.53 0.32
CA ARG A 72 -4.57 -9.43 -0.81
C ARG A 72 -5.18 -8.90 -2.11
N THR A 73 -4.69 -9.40 -3.23
CA THR A 73 -5.30 -9.21 -4.55
C THR A 73 -6.52 -10.12 -4.76
N VAL A 74 -7.33 -9.82 -5.77
CA VAL A 74 -8.40 -10.67 -6.29
C VAL A 74 -8.14 -10.97 -7.77
N PRO A 75 -7.23 -11.92 -8.08
CA PRO A 75 -6.72 -12.05 -9.44
C PRO A 75 -7.77 -12.42 -10.48
N ALA A 76 -8.76 -13.23 -10.10
CA ALA A 76 -9.86 -13.65 -10.99
C ALA A 76 -10.74 -12.48 -11.50
N ASP A 77 -10.79 -11.39 -10.75
CA ASP A 77 -11.58 -10.20 -11.09
C ASP A 77 -10.77 -9.13 -11.83
N THR A 78 -9.55 -9.46 -12.24
CA THR A 78 -8.72 -8.56 -13.06
C THR A 78 -9.37 -8.37 -14.42
N ARG A 79 -9.40 -7.11 -14.90
CA ARG A 79 -9.93 -6.80 -16.24
C ARG A 79 -8.90 -5.99 -17.01
N VAL A 80 -8.65 -6.38 -18.25
CA VAL A 80 -7.73 -5.68 -19.14
C VAL A 80 -8.50 -4.97 -20.24
N PHE A 81 -8.20 -3.69 -20.45
CA PHE A 81 -8.80 -2.92 -21.54
C PHE A 81 -8.10 -3.17 -22.87
N ASN A 82 -8.87 -3.07 -23.96
CA ASN A 82 -8.34 -3.22 -25.31
C ASN A 82 -8.01 -1.84 -25.91
N THR A 83 -6.79 -1.37 -25.66
CA THR A 83 -6.27 -0.10 -26.18
C THR A 83 -4.95 -0.34 -26.92
N LYS A 84 -4.65 0.53 -27.91
CA LYS A 84 -3.54 0.33 -28.86
C LYS A 84 -2.16 0.64 -28.28
N GLU A 85 -2.01 1.72 -27.49
CA GLU A 85 -0.68 2.21 -27.05
C GLU A 85 -0.37 1.95 -25.58
N ARG A 86 -1.39 1.98 -24.73
CA ARG A 86 -1.31 1.64 -23.30
C ARG A 86 -2.17 0.43 -23.01
N CYS A 87 -1.92 -0.27 -21.90
CA CYS A 87 -2.74 -1.38 -21.45
C CYS A 87 -3.30 -1.08 -20.05
N PRO A 88 -4.39 -0.31 -19.94
CA PRO A 88 -5.05 -0.09 -18.66
C PRO A 88 -5.60 -1.41 -18.11
N VAL A 89 -5.56 -1.55 -16.78
CA VAL A 89 -6.00 -2.73 -16.05
C VAL A 89 -6.85 -2.30 -14.85
N ILE A 90 -8.00 -2.95 -14.66
CA ILE A 90 -8.76 -2.88 -13.40
C ILE A 90 -8.22 -3.98 -12.48
N MET A 91 -7.79 -3.57 -11.30
CA MET A 91 -7.27 -4.43 -10.25
C MET A 91 -8.15 -4.33 -9.01
N HIS A 92 -8.51 -5.47 -8.44
CA HIS A 92 -9.33 -5.54 -7.24
C HIS A 92 -8.50 -6.03 -6.05
N PHE A 93 -8.73 -5.40 -4.90
CA PHE A 93 -8.02 -5.69 -3.65
C PHE A 93 -9.00 -5.89 -2.51
N VAL A 94 -8.70 -6.84 -1.64
CA VAL A 94 -9.37 -6.96 -0.35
C VAL A 94 -8.63 -6.07 0.64
N THR A 95 -9.34 -5.17 1.29
CA THR A 95 -8.79 -4.28 2.31
C THR A 95 -9.35 -4.60 3.69
N LYS A 96 -8.63 -4.19 4.72
CA LYS A 96 -9.02 -4.30 6.14
C LYS A 96 -9.11 -2.91 6.76
N ARG A 97 -10.06 -2.73 7.67
CA ARG A 97 -10.27 -1.53 8.49
C ARG A 97 -10.20 -1.90 9.97
N GLY A 98 -9.96 -0.93 10.85
CA GLY A 98 -9.99 -1.13 12.31
C GLY A 98 -8.81 -1.96 12.81
N GLU A 99 -7.60 -1.62 12.36
CA GLU A 99 -6.40 -2.26 12.88
C GLU A 99 -6.18 -1.88 14.34
N THR A 100 -5.77 -2.87 15.14
CA THR A 100 -5.36 -2.61 16.51
C THR A 100 -3.96 -2.04 16.49
N LEU A 101 -3.86 -0.75 16.78
CA LEU A 101 -2.61 -0.02 16.90
C LEU A 101 -2.18 0.03 18.36
N ILE A 102 -0.88 -0.10 18.59
CA ILE A 102 -0.29 0.15 19.90
C ILE A 102 0.26 1.57 19.87
N SER A 103 -0.35 2.47 20.64
CA SER A 103 0.11 3.84 20.83
C SER A 103 0.56 4.06 22.28
N ARG A 104 1.21 5.20 22.57
CA ARG A 104 1.63 5.57 23.94
C ARG A 104 0.48 5.57 24.95
N GLY A 105 -0.75 5.86 24.48
CA GLY A 105 -1.97 5.86 25.29
C GLY A 105 -2.67 4.50 25.45
N GLY A 106 -2.09 3.42 24.90
CA GLY A 106 -2.67 2.08 24.93
C GLY A 106 -3.10 1.59 23.54
N ARG A 107 -4.01 0.61 23.53
CA ARG A 107 -4.53 0.03 22.29
C ARG A 107 -5.58 0.94 21.68
N VAL A 108 -5.36 1.37 20.46
CA VAL A 108 -6.34 2.09 19.65
C VAL A 108 -6.96 1.09 18.68
N ASN A 109 -8.30 1.00 18.69
CA ASN A 109 -9.07 0.22 17.73
C ASN A 109 -10.20 1.11 17.22
N ASP A 110 -9.87 1.96 16.26
CA ASP A 110 -10.81 2.86 15.62
C ASP A 110 -10.91 2.49 14.12
N PRO A 111 -12.08 2.00 13.66
CA PRO A 111 -12.29 1.68 12.25
C PRO A 111 -12.48 2.91 11.37
N SER A 112 -12.64 4.10 11.95
CA SER A 112 -12.83 5.37 11.23
C SER A 112 -11.54 6.18 11.06
N LEU A 113 -10.45 5.76 11.71
CA LEU A 113 -9.12 6.36 11.63
C LEU A 113 -8.72 6.67 10.19
N ASP A 114 -8.31 7.90 9.92
CA ASP A 114 -7.83 8.28 8.60
C ASP A 114 -6.37 7.90 8.36
N VAL A 115 -5.89 8.03 7.12
CA VAL A 115 -4.51 7.70 6.76
C VAL A 115 -3.51 8.57 7.53
N ALA A 116 -3.77 9.86 7.70
CA ALA A 116 -2.86 10.75 8.43
C ALA A 116 -2.74 10.31 9.89
N GLU A 117 -3.86 10.14 10.57
CA GLU A 117 -3.93 9.70 11.97
C GLU A 117 -3.26 8.32 12.14
N TYR A 118 -3.48 7.38 11.22
CA TYR A 118 -2.77 6.10 11.21
C TYR A 118 -1.25 6.28 11.17
N LEU A 119 -0.74 7.09 10.24
CA LEU A 119 0.69 7.31 10.09
C LEU A 119 1.29 8.03 11.30
N HIS A 120 0.58 8.98 11.88
CA HIS A 120 0.98 9.65 13.12
C HIS A 120 1.07 8.65 14.27
N LEU A 121 0.01 7.87 14.51
CA LEU A 121 -0.03 6.90 15.62
C LEU A 121 1.01 5.77 15.47
N GLN A 122 1.32 5.35 14.25
CA GLN A 122 2.27 4.28 13.99
C GLN A 122 3.73 4.73 13.93
N TYR A 123 4.01 5.92 13.36
CA TYR A 123 5.36 6.29 12.96
C TYR A 123 5.85 7.62 13.52
N GLU A 124 5.01 8.40 14.22
CA GLU A 124 5.46 9.56 15.00
C GLU A 124 5.67 9.18 16.47
N VAL A 125 6.79 8.50 16.72
CA VAL A 125 7.32 8.32 18.07
C VAL A 125 8.37 9.42 18.30
N PRO A 126 8.22 10.30 19.30
CA PRO A 126 9.28 11.22 19.70
C PRO A 126 10.53 10.45 20.11
N ASP A 127 11.68 10.79 19.53
CA ASP A 127 12.97 10.29 20.01
C ASP A 127 13.14 10.76 21.47
N GLU A 128 13.36 9.85 22.41
CA GLU A 128 13.51 10.17 23.84
C GLU A 128 14.76 11.01 24.16
N SER A 129 15.54 11.42 23.15
CA SER A 129 16.83 12.10 23.28
C SER A 129 16.77 13.62 23.48
N THR A 130 15.60 14.24 23.66
CA THR A 130 15.50 15.71 23.88
C THR A 130 15.05 16.12 25.29
N THR A 131 15.06 15.21 26.28
CA THR A 131 14.92 15.64 27.69
C THR A 131 16.28 16.01 28.28
N THR A 132 16.92 17.05 27.74
CA THR A 132 17.96 17.76 28.51
C THR A 132 17.23 18.81 29.33
N LYS A 133 16.87 18.47 30.57
CA LYS A 133 16.42 19.46 31.55
C LYS A 133 17.60 20.36 31.93
N PRO A 134 17.47 21.70 31.89
CA PRO A 134 18.18 22.55 32.84
C PRO A 134 17.55 22.43 34.24
#